data_AF-A0A315ERF6-F1
#
_entry.id   AF-A0A315ERF6-F1
#
_cell.length_a   1.000
_cell.length_b   1.000
_cell.length_c   1.000
_cell.angle_alpha   90.00
_cell.angle_beta   90.00
_cell.angle_gamma   90.00
#
_symmetry.space_group_name_H-M   'P 1'
#
loop_
_entity.id
_entity.type
_entity.pdbx_description
1 polymer ?
#
loop_
_entity_poly.entity_id
_entity_poly.type
_entity_poly.pdbx_seq_one_letter_code
_entity_poly.pdbx_strand_id
1 'polypeptide(L)'
;MTTFVNQLKSEIARIAKKEIRAETQQLKKASAQYRSDIAALKRHIVALEATVKKLSKGQLKPVLKVDKESSTPLRFRASGFATLRKKLDLSAEQMGKLIGVSAQSVYHWEAEKSRPRTSQLPSIAAARKLTKKEAWAKLGL
;
A
#
# COMPACT_ATOMS: atom_id res chain seq x y z
N MET A 1 -48.55 14.99 -54.05
CA MET A 1 -48.24 13.89 -53.10
C MET A 1 -46.79 13.87 -52.59
N THR A 2 -45.83 14.55 -53.23
CA THR A 2 -44.41 14.58 -52.80
C THR A 2 -44.16 15.40 -51.53
N THR A 3 -44.98 16.41 -51.28
CA THR A 3 -44.88 17.31 -50.11
C THR A 3 -45.11 16.59 -48.79
N PHE A 4 -46.17 15.77 -48.70
CA PHE A 4 -46.48 15.00 -47.50
C PHE A 4 -45.37 14.00 -47.14
N VAL A 5 -44.84 13.26 -48.12
CA VAL A 5 -43.75 12.30 -47.90
C VAL A 5 -42.49 13.01 -47.39
N ASN A 6 -42.17 14.18 -47.92
CA ASN A 6 -41.04 14.97 -47.45
C ASN A 6 -41.25 15.49 -46.03
N GLN A 7 -42.45 15.97 -45.70
CA GLN A 7 -42.81 16.44 -44.37
C GLN A 7 -42.78 15.30 -43.34
N LEU A 8 -43.31 14.12 -43.68
CA LEU A 8 -43.26 12.92 -42.84
C LEU A 8 -41.81 12.50 -42.55
N LYS A 9 -40.95 12.42 -43.59
CA LYS A 9 -39.53 12.09 -43.42
C LYS A 9 -38.82 13.11 -42.52
N SER A 10 -39.14 14.40 -42.65
CA SER A 10 -38.57 15.44 -41.80
C SER A 10 -38.96 15.26 -40.33
N GLU A 11 -40.20 14.88 -40.05
CA GLU A 11 -40.67 14.65 -38.69
C GLU A 11 -40.15 13.36 -38.08
N ILE A 12 -40.03 12.29 -38.87
CA ILE A 12 -39.34 11.07 -38.44
C ILE A 12 -37.88 11.40 -38.06
N ALA A 13 -37.17 12.16 -38.89
CA ALA A 13 -35.79 12.56 -38.60
C ALA A 13 -35.70 13.46 -37.35
N ARG A 14 -36.66 14.37 -37.15
CA ARG A 14 -36.70 15.24 -35.97
C ARG A 14 -36.94 14.43 -34.69
N ILE A 15 -37.89 13.50 -34.70
CA ILE A 15 -38.18 12.63 -33.55
C ILE A 15 -36.99 11.72 -33.27
N ALA A 16 -36.43 11.06 -34.28
CA ALA A 16 -35.25 10.20 -34.11
C ALA A 16 -34.07 10.96 -33.49
N LYS A 17 -33.79 12.19 -33.95
CA LYS A 17 -32.75 13.04 -33.35
C LYS A 17 -33.05 13.42 -31.90
N LYS A 18 -34.33 13.62 -31.56
CA LYS A 18 -34.76 13.95 -30.20
C LYS A 18 -34.54 12.76 -29.26
N GLU A 19 -34.94 11.56 -29.67
CA GLU A 19 -34.77 10.33 -28.88
C GLU A 19 -33.28 9.99 -28.68
N ILE A 20 -32.48 10.00 -29.75
CA ILE A 20 -31.02 9.77 -29.66
C ILE A 20 -30.35 10.79 -28.72
N ARG A 21 -30.81 12.04 -28.74
CA ARG A 21 -30.29 13.06 -27.83
C ARG A 21 -30.67 12.75 -26.39
N ALA A 22 -31.91 12.35 -26.13
CA ALA A 22 -32.37 11.98 -24.79
C ALA A 22 -31.56 10.81 -24.21
N GLU A 23 -31.36 9.75 -25.00
CA GLU A 23 -30.57 8.58 -24.59
C GLU A 23 -29.08 8.91 -24.36
N THR A 24 -28.47 9.68 -25.27
CA THR A 24 -27.03 9.96 -25.20
C THR A 24 -26.66 11.10 -24.25
N GLN A 25 -27.61 11.93 -23.81
CA GLN A 25 -27.32 13.10 -22.99
C GLN A 25 -26.76 12.72 -21.62
N GLN A 26 -27.32 11.69 -20.96
CA GLN A 26 -26.82 11.22 -19.67
C GLN A 26 -25.41 10.65 -19.80
N LEU A 27 -25.16 9.85 -20.85
CA LEU A 27 -23.85 9.29 -21.14
C LEU A 27 -22.80 10.39 -21.39
N LYS A 28 -23.14 11.41 -22.18
CA LYS A 28 -22.26 12.56 -22.44
C LYS A 28 -21.92 13.33 -21.17
N LYS A 29 -22.91 13.55 -20.29
CA LYS A 29 -22.69 14.18 -18.98
C LYS A 29 -21.75 13.34 -18.10
N ALA A 30 -22.00 12.04 -17.99
CA ALA A 30 -21.15 11.13 -17.22
C ALA A 30 -19.72 11.10 -17.77
N SER A 31 -19.55 11.01 -19.10
CA SER A 31 -18.23 11.04 -19.73
C SER A 31 -17.46 12.34 -19.46
N ALA A 32 -18.14 13.49 -19.51
CA ALA A 32 -17.54 14.78 -19.17
C ALA A 32 -17.09 14.82 -17.69
N GLN A 33 -17.94 14.34 -16.78
CA GLN A 33 -17.63 14.25 -15.35
C GLN A 33 -16.44 13.31 -15.08
N TYR A 34 -16.42 12.13 -15.68
CA TYR A 34 -15.29 11.21 -15.53
C TYR A 34 -13.99 11.81 -16.05
N ARG A 35 -14.02 12.56 -17.16
CA ARG A 35 -12.83 13.25 -17.66
C ARG A 35 -12.32 14.32 -16.69
N SER A 36 -13.21 15.09 -16.05
CA SER A 36 -12.80 16.05 -15.02
C SER A 36 -12.24 15.36 -13.77
N ASP A 37 -12.87 14.27 -13.33
CA ASP A 37 -12.45 13.52 -12.14
C ASP A 37 -11.08 12.86 -12.36
N ILE A 38 -10.87 12.25 -13.53
CA ILE A 38 -9.57 11.69 -13.92
C ILE A 38 -8.49 12.78 -13.94
N ALA A 39 -8.80 13.97 -14.46
CA ALA A 39 -7.86 15.08 -14.46
C ALA A 39 -7.53 15.55 -13.04
N ALA A 40 -8.53 15.64 -12.16
CA ALA A 40 -8.32 15.99 -10.75
C ALA A 40 -7.46 14.94 -10.04
N LEU A 41 -7.77 13.65 -10.19
CA LEU A 41 -7.00 12.55 -9.61
C LEU A 41 -5.55 12.56 -10.08
N LYS A 42 -5.31 12.75 -11.38
CA LYS A 42 -3.94 12.88 -11.93
C LYS A 42 -3.17 14.03 -11.29
N ARG A 43 -3.81 15.20 -11.09
CA ARG A 43 -3.19 16.33 -10.38
C ARG A 43 -2.87 16.00 -8.93
N HIS A 44 -3.79 15.33 -8.23
CA HIS A 44 -3.57 14.88 -6.84
C HIS A 44 -2.40 13.90 -6.74
N ILE A 45 -2.31 12.92 -7.66
CA ILE A 45 -1.18 11.98 -7.72
C ILE A 45 0.13 12.73 -7.88
N VAL A 46 0.23 13.63 -8.86
CA VAL A 46 1.46 14.42 -9.08
C VAL A 46 1.81 15.27 -7.84
N ALA A 47 0.82 15.87 -7.18
CA ALA A 47 1.03 16.63 -5.95
C ALA A 47 1.55 15.75 -4.80
N LEU A 48 0.97 14.56 -4.61
CA LEU A 48 1.41 13.59 -3.60
C LEU A 48 2.80 13.04 -3.90
N GLU A 49 3.10 12.74 -5.16
CA GLU A 49 4.45 12.33 -5.55
C GLU A 49 5.47 13.44 -5.28
N ALA A 50 5.10 14.70 -5.51
CA ALA A 50 5.96 15.84 -5.19
C ALA A 50 6.16 16.00 -3.68
N THR A 51 5.13 15.81 -2.84
CA THR A 51 5.28 15.85 -1.38
C THR A 51 6.14 14.69 -0.89
N VAL A 52 5.93 13.48 -1.39
CA VAL A 52 6.78 12.30 -1.07
C VAL A 52 8.23 12.57 -1.46
N LYS A 53 8.50 13.13 -2.65
CA LYS A 53 9.87 13.50 -3.06
C LYS A 53 10.49 14.59 -2.19
N LYS A 54 9.70 15.57 -1.73
CA LYS A 54 10.18 16.60 -0.81
C LYS A 54 10.47 16.02 0.57
N LEU A 55 9.61 15.15 1.09
CA LEU A 55 9.80 14.46 2.36
C LEU A 55 10.97 13.48 2.29
N SER A 56 11.18 12.78 1.19
CA SER A 56 12.33 11.88 1.01
C SER A 56 13.65 12.63 0.83
N LYS A 57 13.63 13.85 0.29
CA LYS A 57 14.80 14.75 0.24
C LYS A 57 15.06 15.48 1.55
N GLY A 58 14.02 15.84 2.29
CA GLY A 58 14.08 16.49 3.62
C GLY A 58 14.38 15.51 4.74
N GLN A 59 14.07 14.22 4.55
CA GLN A 59 14.74 13.14 5.24
C GLN A 59 16.16 13.01 4.66
N LEU A 60 17.05 13.91 5.09
CA LEU A 60 18.31 13.41 5.61
C LEU A 60 17.90 12.22 6.47
N LYS A 61 18.34 11.00 6.11
CA LYS A 61 18.15 9.78 6.91
C LYS A 61 18.01 10.21 8.35
N PRO A 62 16.95 9.85 9.10
CA PRO A 62 17.02 10.05 10.52
C PRO A 62 18.31 9.34 10.90
N VAL A 63 19.34 10.12 11.19
CA VAL A 63 20.38 9.74 12.09
C VAL A 63 19.56 9.63 13.36
N LEU A 64 18.90 8.48 13.47
CA LEU A 64 18.68 7.84 14.73
C LEU A 64 20.02 8.06 15.39
N LYS A 65 20.04 8.98 16.35
CA LYS A 65 21.00 8.94 17.43
C LYS A 65 20.74 7.57 18.07
N VAL A 66 21.26 6.54 17.42
CA VAL A 66 21.53 5.26 18.04
C VAL A 66 22.69 5.66 18.91
N ASP A 67 22.36 5.99 20.17
CA ASP A 67 23.33 5.97 21.23
C ASP A 67 24.18 4.72 21.01
N LYS A 68 25.47 4.99 20.89
CA LYS A 68 26.50 4.12 20.36
C LYS A 68 26.76 3.01 21.37
N GLU A 69 25.79 2.15 21.63
CA GLU A 69 25.98 0.97 22.46
C GLU A 69 26.35 -0.23 21.59
N SER A 70 27.67 -0.42 21.54
CA SER A 70 28.37 -1.67 21.25
C SER A 70 28.12 -2.28 19.87
N SER A 71 29.11 -2.08 19.02
CA SER A 71 29.36 -2.74 17.74
C SER A 71 29.65 -4.24 17.91
N THR A 72 28.70 -5.02 18.42
CA THR A 72 28.77 -6.47 18.30
C THR A 72 28.15 -6.83 16.96
N PRO A 73 28.86 -7.54 16.05
CA PRO A 73 28.28 -7.93 14.77
C PRO A 73 26.96 -8.66 15.02
N LEU A 74 25.87 -8.20 14.38
CA LEU A 74 24.51 -8.76 14.51
C LEU A 74 24.49 -10.20 13.98
N ARG A 75 24.97 -11.14 14.78
CA ARG A 75 24.97 -12.56 14.46
C ARG A 75 23.57 -13.10 14.70
N PHE A 76 22.94 -13.59 13.64
CA PHE A 76 21.73 -14.38 13.74
C PHE A 76 22.05 -15.81 14.18
N ARG A 77 21.31 -16.31 15.16
CA ARG A 77 21.33 -17.70 15.62
C ARG A 77 19.87 -18.17 15.69
N ALA A 78 19.54 -19.27 15.03
CA ALA A 78 18.16 -19.76 14.93
C ALA A 78 17.61 -20.17 16.29
N SER A 79 18.39 -20.92 17.08
CA SER A 79 18.04 -21.31 18.45
C SER A 79 17.71 -20.10 19.33
N GLY A 80 18.54 -19.06 19.29
CA GLY A 80 18.32 -17.80 20.03
C GLY A 80 17.12 -16.99 19.54
N PHE A 81 16.69 -17.18 18.29
CA PHE A 81 15.51 -16.52 17.74
C PHE A 81 14.22 -17.24 18.17
N ALA A 82 14.23 -18.58 18.17
CA ALA A 82 13.11 -19.37 18.69
C ALA A 82 12.89 -19.12 20.20
N THR A 83 13.96 -19.01 20.99
CA THR A 83 13.84 -18.67 22.42
C THR A 83 13.32 -17.25 22.63
N LEU A 84 13.74 -16.28 21.82
CA LEU A 84 13.21 -14.91 21.85
C LEU A 84 11.71 -14.90 21.59
N ARG A 85 11.25 -15.60 20.54
CA ARG A 85 9.82 -15.68 20.22
C ARG A 85 9.01 -16.26 21.38
N LYS A 86 9.50 -17.36 21.98
CA LYS A 86 8.89 -17.96 23.17
C LYS A 86 8.89 -17.00 24.38
N LYS A 87 9.98 -16.26 24.60
CA LYS A 87 10.08 -15.27 25.70
C LYS A 87 9.09 -14.12 25.55
N LEU A 88 8.84 -13.69 24.32
CA LEU A 88 7.85 -12.65 24.01
C LEU A 88 6.42 -13.19 23.95
N ASP A 89 6.24 -14.51 24.05
CA ASP A 89 4.96 -15.21 23.99
C ASP A 89 4.19 -14.89 22.70
N LEU A 90 4.91 -14.90 21.57
CA LEU A 90 4.37 -14.58 20.26
C LEU A 90 4.23 -15.83 19.38
N SER A 91 3.16 -15.89 18.61
CA SER A 91 3.03 -16.84 17.50
C SER A 91 4.04 -16.48 16.39
N ALA A 92 4.33 -17.42 15.49
CA ALA A 92 5.21 -17.14 14.34
C ALA A 92 4.62 -16.04 13.44
N GLU A 93 3.30 -15.94 13.34
CA GLU A 93 2.62 -14.87 12.60
C GLU A 93 2.81 -13.51 13.26
N GLN A 94 2.62 -13.44 14.58
CA GLN A 94 2.82 -12.21 15.36
C GLN A 94 4.28 -11.76 15.30
N MET A 95 5.22 -12.71 15.44
CA MET A 95 6.65 -12.41 15.30
C MET A 95 6.98 -11.95 13.88
N GLY A 96 6.38 -12.56 12.87
CA GLY A 96 6.50 -12.14 11.46
C GLY A 96 6.00 -10.71 11.26
N LYS A 97 4.80 -10.37 11.77
CA LYS A 97 4.25 -9.01 11.74
C LYS A 97 5.16 -8.00 12.44
N LEU A 98 5.72 -8.36 13.60
CA LEU A 98 6.60 -7.49 14.39
C LEU A 98 7.89 -7.11 13.64
N ILE A 99 8.46 -8.05 12.86
CA ILE A 99 9.72 -7.84 12.13
C ILE A 99 9.52 -7.55 10.63
N GLY A 100 8.28 -7.58 10.13
CA GLY A 100 7.92 -7.29 8.74
C GLY A 100 8.16 -8.43 7.74
N VAL A 101 8.00 -9.69 8.17
CA VAL A 101 8.15 -10.88 7.30
C VAL A 101 6.98 -11.85 7.43
N SER A 102 6.87 -12.80 6.50
CA SER A 102 5.86 -13.86 6.57
C SER A 102 6.14 -14.85 7.70
N ALA A 103 5.09 -15.45 8.26
CA ALA A 103 5.20 -16.50 9.28
C ALA A 103 6.04 -17.69 8.79
N GLN A 104 5.94 -18.04 7.51
CA GLN A 104 6.75 -19.08 6.90
C GLN A 104 8.25 -18.78 6.96
N SER A 105 8.65 -17.51 6.78
CA SER A 105 10.05 -17.10 6.90
C SER A 105 10.55 -17.28 8.33
N VAL A 106 9.73 -16.93 9.33
CA VAL A 106 10.03 -17.15 10.76
C VAL A 106 10.27 -18.63 11.03
N TYR A 107 9.39 -19.52 10.57
CA TYR A 107 9.58 -20.96 10.71
C TYR A 107 10.84 -21.47 10.00
N HIS A 108 11.11 -21.00 8.78
CA HIS A 108 12.31 -21.39 8.05
C HIS A 108 13.60 -20.93 8.72
N TRP A 109 13.57 -19.79 9.41
CA TRP A 109 14.71 -19.31 10.18
C TRP A 109 14.89 -20.07 11.50
N GLU A 110 13.79 -20.40 12.19
CA GLU A 110 13.83 -21.24 13.39
C GLU A 110 14.32 -22.66 13.08
N ALA A 111 13.95 -23.20 11.92
CA ALA A 111 14.35 -24.52 11.46
C ALA A 111 15.71 -24.54 10.71
N GLU A 112 16.46 -23.43 10.71
CA GLU A 112 17.75 -23.28 10.00
C GLU A 112 17.73 -23.56 8.48
N LYS A 113 16.55 -23.70 7.87
CA LYS A 113 16.37 -23.90 6.43
C LYS A 113 16.79 -22.69 5.61
N SER A 114 16.73 -21.49 6.19
CA SER A 114 17.21 -20.25 5.54
C SER A 114 17.72 -19.25 6.57
N ARG A 115 18.53 -18.29 6.13
CA ARG A 115 19.09 -17.23 6.98
C ARG A 115 18.45 -15.88 6.62
N PRO A 116 18.22 -14.99 7.60
CA PRO A 116 17.69 -13.65 7.34
C PRO A 116 18.66 -12.83 6.48
N ARG A 117 18.10 -12.04 5.57
CA ARG A 117 18.87 -11.11 4.73
C ARG A 117 19.43 -9.98 5.57
N THR A 118 20.48 -9.32 5.07
CA THR A 118 21.12 -8.17 5.73
C THR A 118 20.14 -7.05 6.05
N SER A 119 19.11 -6.84 5.23
CA SER A 119 18.03 -5.87 5.48
C SER A 119 17.11 -6.24 6.65
N GLN A 120 17.04 -7.52 7.03
CA GLN A 120 16.14 -8.03 8.08
C GLN A 120 16.84 -8.16 9.44
N LEU A 121 18.18 -8.22 9.46
CA LEU A 121 18.96 -8.28 10.71
C LEU A 121 18.68 -7.11 11.67
N PRO A 122 18.55 -5.85 11.23
CA PRO A 122 18.22 -4.73 12.12
C PRO A 122 16.84 -4.90 12.79
N SER A 123 15.84 -5.38 12.05
CA SER A 123 14.49 -5.63 12.60
C SER A 123 14.51 -6.73 13.67
N ILE A 124 15.30 -7.79 13.46
CA ILE A 124 15.49 -8.86 14.44
C ILE A 124 16.23 -8.34 15.68
N ALA A 125 17.24 -7.49 15.51
CA ALA A 125 17.94 -6.88 16.63
C ALA A 125 17.05 -5.92 17.43
N ALA A 126 16.19 -5.15 16.75
CA ALA A 126 15.18 -4.34 17.41
C ALA A 126 14.22 -5.22 18.23
N ALA A 127 13.74 -6.33 17.67
CA ALA A 127 12.88 -7.27 18.39
C ALA A 127 13.55 -7.91 19.62
N ARG A 128 14.88 -8.12 19.61
CA ARG A 128 15.64 -8.61 20.78
C ARG A 128 15.66 -7.62 21.95
N LYS A 129 15.55 -6.32 21.68
CA LYS A 129 15.55 -5.27 22.69
C LYS A 129 14.16 -5.02 23.30
N LEU A 130 13.10 -5.53 22.67
CA LEU A 130 11.74 -5.33 23.16
C LEU A 130 11.42 -6.22 24.36
N THR A 131 10.62 -5.69 25.27
CA THR A 131 9.94 -6.46 26.32
C THR A 131 8.64 -7.05 25.80
N LYS A 132 8.07 -8.04 26.52
CA LYS A 132 6.78 -8.67 26.15
C LYS A 132 5.68 -7.60 25.95
N LYS A 133 5.57 -6.63 26.87
CA LYS A 133 4.56 -5.56 26.80
C LYS A 133 4.72 -4.69 25.55
N GLU A 134 5.94 -4.28 25.22
CA GLU A 134 6.19 -3.43 24.05
C GLU A 134 5.97 -4.18 22.73
N ALA A 135 6.31 -5.47 22.69
CA ALA A 135 6.08 -6.29 21.51
C ALA A 135 4.59 -6.47 21.22
N TRP A 136 3.78 -6.66 22.27
CA TRP A 136 2.32 -6.76 22.17
C TRP A 136 1.68 -5.43 21.80
N ALA A 137 2.11 -4.32 22.42
CA ALA A 137 1.64 -2.97 22.07
C ALA A 137 1.89 -2.63 20.60
N LYS A 138 3.05 -3.02 20.03
CA LYS A 138 3.34 -2.85 18.60
C LYS A 138 2.46 -3.68 17.67
N LEU A 139 1.87 -4.76 18.18
CA LEU A 139 0.93 -5.61 17.45
C LEU A 139 -0.53 -5.19 17.68
N GLY A 140 -0.79 -4.20 18.54
CA GLY A 140 -2.13 -3.75 18.90
C GLY A 140 -2.90 -4.77 19.75
N LEU A 141 -2.18 -5.56 20.56
CA LEU A 141 -2.70 -6.60 21.45
C LEU A 141 -2.46 -6.25 22.92
#